data_AF-A0A1M6TKL7-F1
#
_entry.id   AF-A0A1M6TKL7-F1
#
_cell.length_a   1.000
_cell.length_b   1.000
_cell.length_c   1.000
_cell.angle_alpha   90.00
_cell.angle_beta   90.00
_cell.angle_gamma   90.00
#
_symmetry.space_group_name_H-M   'P 1'
#
loop_
_entity.id
_entity.type
_entity.pdbx_description
1 polymer ?
#
loop_
_entity_poly.entity_id
_entity_poly.type
_entity_poly.pdbx_seq_one_letter_code
_entity_poly.pdbx_strand_id
1 'polypeptide(L)'
;MRCTATFSFLNSKLLGMKLIKLFGIAVLALGVTMTSCSIEDGKDGVDGIDGADGKDGLNGADGQDGADGQDGEPGQNGADGLDGVGLEELAKYGFLTLELSGTRPDNIPFEDSAIYRYSPIDPDDFDEYNIVIITQNGNDTQYFFNFRRFLSSPEGTYTINYIDWELTVVNLGEETENIESVVFDFKHGVVGDDYKYFMLDDTYESGGVGVSEMTFTDLTFDPNAGNHLTFSYAFSVAAANNGSGNDLNVSGTVDINLLELIQP
;
A
#
# COMPACT_ATOMS: atom_id res chain seq x y z
N MET A 1 74.12 -12.56 -19.32
CA MET A 1 73.92 -13.93 -19.83
C MET A 1 74.50 -14.89 -18.79
N ARG A 2 73.72 -15.86 -18.28
CA ARG A 2 73.82 -17.32 -18.57
C ARG A 2 75.23 -17.89 -18.30
N CYS A 3 75.41 -18.73 -17.27
CA CYS A 3 75.32 -20.23 -17.27
C CYS A 3 76.54 -20.90 -17.95
N THR A 4 77.11 -22.03 -17.53
CA THR A 4 76.85 -23.04 -16.45
C THR A 4 78.24 -23.56 -15.98
N ALA A 5 78.54 -24.53 -15.11
CA ALA A 5 77.90 -25.65 -14.35
C ALA A 5 78.66 -25.78 -12.98
N THR A 6 78.44 -26.63 -11.96
CA THR A 6 78.08 -28.07 -11.79
C THR A 6 79.04 -29.05 -12.49
N PHE A 7 79.58 -30.09 -11.82
CA PHE A 7 78.87 -31.19 -11.16
C PHE A 7 79.62 -31.84 -9.97
N SER A 8 78.92 -32.71 -9.24
CA SER A 8 79.40 -33.58 -8.16
C SER A 8 79.57 -35.03 -8.63
N PHE A 9 80.38 -35.87 -7.95
CA PHE A 9 79.92 -37.17 -7.43
C PHE A 9 80.95 -38.03 -6.67
N LEU A 10 80.45 -38.81 -5.68
CA LEU A 10 80.93 -40.12 -5.18
C LEU A 10 82.27 -40.20 -4.37
N ASN A 11 82.50 -41.17 -3.46
CA ASN A 11 81.65 -42.30 -3.01
C ASN A 11 81.87 -42.77 -1.54
N SER A 12 80.79 -43.31 -0.95
CA SER A 12 80.68 -44.42 0.02
C SER A 12 81.69 -44.73 1.15
N LYS A 13 81.14 -44.76 2.39
CA LYS A 13 81.15 -45.87 3.40
C LYS A 13 82.52 -46.25 4.06
N LEU A 14 82.60 -46.79 5.28
CA LEU A 14 81.63 -47.30 6.27
C LEU A 14 82.18 -47.17 7.72
N LEU A 15 81.37 -47.57 8.72
CA LEU A 15 81.75 -48.06 10.07
C LEU A 15 82.04 -47.02 11.19
N GLY A 16 81.74 -47.41 12.45
CA GLY A 16 82.28 -46.80 13.68
C GLY A 16 81.32 -45.91 14.49
N MET A 17 80.75 -46.42 15.58
CA MET A 17 79.91 -45.66 16.54
C MET A 17 80.49 -45.73 17.95
N LYS A 18 80.31 -44.63 18.72
CA LYS A 18 80.45 -44.43 20.20
C LYS A 18 81.68 -43.64 20.73
N LEU A 19 81.34 -42.53 21.38
CA LEU A 19 81.81 -41.97 22.68
C LEU A 19 83.22 -42.33 23.22
N ILE A 20 84.00 -41.32 23.64
CA ILE A 20 84.39 -41.05 25.06
C ILE A 20 85.14 -39.68 25.23
N LYS A 21 85.34 -39.23 26.47
CA LYS A 21 85.77 -37.88 26.93
C LYS A 21 87.31 -37.71 27.15
N LEU A 22 87.70 -36.70 27.96
CA LEU A 22 89.04 -36.20 28.39
C LEU A 22 89.63 -35.12 27.42
N PHE A 23 90.42 -34.11 27.82
CA PHE A 23 90.92 -33.58 29.11
C PHE A 23 91.35 -32.08 28.95
N GLY A 24 91.68 -31.27 29.97
CA GLY A 24 91.65 -31.50 31.43
C GLY A 24 92.47 -30.55 32.33
N ILE A 25 92.02 -29.29 32.52
CA ILE A 25 92.23 -28.44 33.75
C ILE A 25 93.64 -27.83 34.02
N ALA A 26 93.67 -26.62 34.62
CA ALA A 26 94.80 -26.05 35.38
C ALA A 26 94.27 -25.22 36.59
N VAL A 27 95.02 -25.11 37.70
CA VAL A 27 94.56 -24.63 39.04
C VAL A 27 95.69 -23.93 39.81
N LEU A 28 95.37 -22.96 40.70
CA LEU A 28 96.06 -22.51 41.93
C LEU A 28 95.19 -21.40 42.59
N ALA A 29 95.05 -21.18 43.90
CA ALA A 29 95.49 -21.82 45.18
C ALA A 29 94.37 -21.53 46.25
N LEU A 30 94.45 -21.50 47.60
CA LEU A 30 95.42 -21.70 48.70
C LEU A 30 94.58 -21.86 50.01
N GLY A 31 94.94 -22.50 51.14
CA GLY A 31 96.12 -23.31 51.49
C GLY A 31 96.52 -23.25 52.99
N VAL A 32 95.61 -23.56 53.95
CA VAL A 32 95.90 -23.62 55.41
C VAL A 32 95.46 -24.98 55.99
N THR A 33 96.17 -25.51 57.00
CA THR A 33 96.14 -26.94 57.39
C THR A 33 96.33 -27.19 58.92
N MET A 34 96.37 -28.48 59.29
CA MET A 34 96.73 -29.12 60.57
C MET A 34 95.55 -29.40 61.54
N THR A 35 95.03 -30.61 61.80
CA THR A 35 95.49 -32.03 61.92
C THR A 35 95.71 -32.49 63.36
N SER A 36 94.91 -33.46 63.82
CA SER A 36 95.22 -34.37 64.93
C SER A 36 94.49 -35.72 64.76
N CYS A 37 95.26 -36.81 64.87
CA CYS A 37 94.96 -38.25 64.93
C CYS A 37 93.61 -38.87 64.46
N SER A 38 93.77 -39.91 63.62
CA SER A 38 92.86 -41.04 63.31
C SER A 38 92.52 -41.91 64.55
N ILE A 39 91.76 -43.01 64.53
CA ILE A 39 91.28 -43.99 63.51
C ILE A 39 89.86 -44.45 63.97
N GLU A 40 88.90 -44.87 63.13
CA GLU A 40 88.64 -46.27 62.67
C GLU A 40 87.35 -46.36 61.82
N ASP A 41 87.19 -47.51 61.14
CA ASP A 41 86.23 -47.92 60.10
C ASP A 41 84.76 -47.43 60.10
N GLY A 42 84.22 -47.30 58.88
CA GLY A 42 82.78 -47.11 58.63
C GLY A 42 82.48 -46.33 57.34
N LYS A 43 82.10 -47.01 56.26
CA LYS A 43 81.48 -46.37 55.08
C LYS A 43 79.99 -46.68 55.09
N ASP A 44 79.20 -45.76 55.62
CA ASP A 44 77.75 -45.80 55.41
C ASP A 44 77.40 -45.56 53.94
N GLY A 45 76.23 -46.06 53.54
CA GLY A 45 75.76 -45.99 52.16
C GLY A 45 75.49 -44.54 51.71
N VAL A 46 75.66 -44.27 50.42
CA VAL A 46 75.20 -43.01 49.84
C VAL A 46 73.68 -43.02 49.84
N ASP A 47 73.06 -41.97 50.36
CA ASP A 47 71.60 -41.81 50.39
C ASP A 47 70.96 -41.95 48.99
N GLY A 48 69.73 -42.45 48.98
CA GLY A 48 68.97 -42.61 47.74
C GLY A 48 68.67 -41.28 47.08
N ILE A 49 68.71 -41.24 45.74
CA ILE A 49 68.27 -40.06 44.98
C ILE A 49 66.75 -39.94 45.14
N ASP A 50 66.28 -38.76 45.54
CA ASP A 50 64.85 -38.45 45.66
C ASP A 50 64.09 -38.74 44.36
N GLY A 51 62.85 -39.24 44.50
CA GLY A 51 61.97 -39.51 43.37
C GLY A 51 61.55 -38.21 42.69
N ALA A 52 61.58 -38.19 41.34
CA ALA A 52 61.14 -37.03 40.58
C ALA A 52 59.64 -36.74 40.83
N ASP A 53 59.31 -35.46 40.97
CA ASP A 53 57.97 -34.99 41.31
C ASP A 53 56.88 -35.51 40.35
N GLY A 54 55.70 -35.77 40.91
CA GLY A 54 54.51 -36.13 40.14
C GLY A 54 54.10 -34.98 39.22
N LYS A 55 53.69 -35.30 37.99
CA LYS A 55 53.17 -34.30 37.06
C LYS A 55 51.84 -33.75 37.55
N ASP A 56 51.65 -32.45 37.37
CA ASP A 56 50.39 -31.77 37.68
C ASP A 56 49.19 -32.41 36.98
N GLY A 57 48.04 -32.37 37.65
CA GLY A 57 46.77 -32.79 37.07
C GLY A 57 46.33 -31.87 35.92
N LEU A 58 45.65 -32.45 34.93
CA LEU A 58 45.01 -31.65 33.88
C LEU A 58 43.85 -30.85 34.48
N ASN A 59 43.70 -29.59 34.04
CA ASN A 59 42.55 -28.76 34.40
C ASN A 59 41.22 -29.44 34.03
N GLY A 60 40.19 -29.21 34.83
CA GLY A 60 38.82 -29.58 34.47
C GLY A 60 38.35 -28.85 33.21
N ALA A 61 37.43 -29.47 32.47
CA ALA A 61 36.77 -28.81 31.35
C ALA A 61 35.80 -27.74 31.84
N ASP A 62 35.65 -26.67 31.05
CA ASP A 62 34.71 -25.59 31.34
C ASP A 62 33.24 -26.07 31.32
N GLY A 63 32.39 -25.36 32.05
CA GLY A 63 30.94 -25.62 32.05
C GLY A 63 30.30 -25.29 30.70
N GLN A 64 29.20 -25.97 30.37
CA GLN A 64 28.39 -25.61 29.22
C GLN A 64 27.56 -24.35 29.52
N ASP A 65 27.38 -23.50 28.51
CA ASP A 65 26.52 -22.33 28.60
C ASP A 65 25.04 -22.71 28.86
N GLY A 66 24.30 -21.80 29.48
CA GLY A 66 22.87 -21.96 29.69
C GLY A 66 22.09 -21.90 28.37
N ALA A 67 20.97 -22.62 28.29
CA ALA A 67 20.07 -22.52 27.14
C ALA A 67 19.40 -21.14 27.07
N ASP A 68 19.18 -20.65 25.85
CA ASP A 68 18.49 -19.39 25.60
C ASP A 68 17.06 -19.37 26.15
N GLY A 69 16.57 -18.17 26.47
CA GLY A 69 15.18 -17.95 26.86
C GLY A 69 14.22 -18.20 25.68
N GLN A 70 12.98 -18.59 25.99
CA GLN A 70 11.92 -18.68 24.99
C GLN A 70 11.44 -17.27 24.59
N ASP A 71 11.12 -17.10 23.31
CA ASP A 71 10.50 -15.88 22.79
C ASP A 71 9.15 -15.60 23.46
N GLY A 72 8.77 -14.33 23.52
CA GLY A 72 7.45 -13.92 24.01
C GLY A 72 6.33 -14.25 23.02
N GLU A 73 5.17 -14.63 23.54
CA GLU A 73 3.96 -14.87 22.73
C GLU A 73 3.57 -13.64 21.90
N PRO A 74 3.07 -13.81 20.65
CA PRO A 74 2.59 -12.72 19.83
C PRO A 74 1.48 -11.90 20.51
N GLY A 75 1.49 -10.59 20.26
CA GLY A 75 0.38 -9.71 20.66
C GLY A 75 -0.93 -10.10 19.97
N GLN A 76 -2.05 -9.93 20.67
CA GLN A 76 -3.38 -10.12 20.06
C GLN A 76 -3.66 -9.00 19.05
N ASN A 77 -4.44 -9.33 18.02
CA ASN A 77 -4.97 -8.33 17.07
C ASN A 77 -5.81 -7.28 17.80
N GLY A 78 -5.86 -6.05 17.26
CA GLY A 78 -6.87 -5.08 17.67
C GLY A 78 -8.29 -5.58 17.36
N ALA A 79 -9.29 -5.02 18.04
CA ALA A 79 -10.67 -5.21 17.66
C ALA A 79 -10.97 -4.49 16.33
N ASP A 80 -11.91 -5.02 15.56
CA ASP A 80 -12.40 -4.38 14.34
C ASP A 80 -13.04 -3.01 14.63
N GLY A 81 -13.04 -2.14 13.63
CA GLY A 81 -13.74 -0.84 13.71
C GLY A 81 -15.26 -1.00 13.79
N LEU A 82 -15.95 0.05 14.24
CA LEU A 82 -17.40 0.15 14.06
C LEU A 82 -17.70 0.54 12.61
N ASP A 83 -18.81 0.02 12.07
CA ASP A 83 -19.33 0.43 10.77
C ASP A 83 -19.71 1.91 10.76
N GLY A 84 -19.64 2.54 9.58
CA GLY A 84 -19.88 3.98 9.37
C GLY A 84 -21.33 4.39 9.58
N VAL A 85 -21.72 4.68 10.82
CA VAL A 85 -23.05 5.15 11.20
C VAL A 85 -23.44 6.40 10.41
N GLY A 86 -24.49 6.30 9.59
CA GLY A 86 -25.03 7.39 8.78
C GLY A 86 -24.97 7.16 7.26
N LEU A 87 -24.01 6.35 6.77
CA LEU A 87 -23.83 6.12 5.33
C LEU A 87 -25.08 5.52 4.64
N GLU A 88 -25.80 4.65 5.34
CA GLU A 88 -27.06 4.05 4.86
C GLU A 88 -28.18 5.10 4.67
N GLU A 89 -28.24 6.12 5.53
CA GLU A 89 -29.26 7.16 5.43
C GLU A 89 -29.00 8.10 4.25
N LEU A 90 -27.73 8.36 3.94
CA LEU A 90 -27.37 9.21 2.79
C LEU A 90 -27.53 8.49 1.45
N ALA A 91 -27.45 7.15 1.44
CA ALA A 91 -27.64 6.32 0.25
C ALA A 91 -29.11 5.86 0.02
N LYS A 92 -30.04 6.19 0.93
CA LYS A 92 -31.42 5.66 0.89
C LYS A 92 -32.28 6.17 -0.28
N TYR A 93 -31.86 7.26 -0.93
CA TYR A 93 -32.60 7.89 -2.04
C TYR A 93 -32.21 7.35 -3.43
N GLY A 94 -31.53 6.20 -3.49
CA GLY A 94 -31.07 5.61 -4.74
C GLY A 94 -29.86 6.33 -5.35
N PHE A 95 -29.48 5.92 -6.55
CA PHE A 95 -28.18 6.18 -7.14
C PHE A 95 -28.26 6.60 -8.60
N LEU A 96 -27.12 7.05 -9.13
CA LEU A 96 -26.89 7.13 -10.57
C LEU A 96 -25.50 6.56 -10.91
N THR A 97 -25.36 6.05 -12.13
CA THR A 97 -24.05 5.66 -12.68
C THR A 97 -23.54 6.74 -13.63
N LEU A 98 -22.23 6.76 -13.79
CA LEU A 98 -21.50 7.52 -14.79
C LEU A 98 -20.56 6.54 -15.50
N GLU A 99 -20.66 6.47 -16.81
CA GLU A 99 -19.77 5.73 -17.70
C GLU A 99 -19.15 6.74 -18.67
N LEU A 100 -17.83 6.88 -18.63
CA LEU A 100 -17.06 7.79 -19.49
C LEU A 100 -16.19 6.99 -20.44
N SER A 101 -16.09 7.43 -21.70
CA SER A 101 -15.03 6.94 -22.60
C SER A 101 -14.53 8.05 -23.53
N GLY A 102 -13.24 8.06 -23.81
CA GLY A 102 -12.64 9.10 -24.64
C GLY A 102 -11.12 9.00 -24.73
N THR A 103 -10.46 10.14 -24.90
CA THR A 103 -8.99 10.24 -24.92
C THR A 103 -8.54 11.33 -23.94
N ARG A 104 -7.55 11.01 -23.10
CA ARG A 104 -7.00 11.94 -22.10
C ARG A 104 -6.20 13.08 -22.76
N PRO A 105 -5.92 14.19 -22.04
CA PRO A 105 -5.03 15.25 -22.52
C PRO A 105 -3.61 14.82 -22.92
N ASP A 106 -3.16 13.62 -22.53
CA ASP A 106 -1.88 13.02 -22.95
C ASP A 106 -1.99 12.03 -24.14
N ASN A 107 -3.12 12.05 -24.86
CA ASN A 107 -3.44 11.22 -26.02
C ASN A 107 -3.47 9.70 -25.76
N ILE A 108 -3.75 9.31 -24.52
CA ILE A 108 -4.02 7.93 -24.11
C ILE A 108 -5.55 7.71 -24.05
N PRO A 109 -6.12 6.67 -24.68
CA PRO A 109 -7.53 6.33 -24.51
C PRO A 109 -7.87 5.99 -23.05
N PHE A 110 -9.09 6.29 -22.62
CA PHE A 110 -9.58 5.89 -21.30
C PHE A 110 -11.05 5.45 -21.34
N GLU A 111 -11.38 4.61 -20.37
CA GLU A 111 -12.73 4.26 -19.94
C GLU A 111 -12.74 4.45 -18.41
N ASP A 112 -13.77 5.07 -17.84
CA ASP A 112 -13.93 5.26 -16.38
C ASP A 112 -15.40 5.01 -16.01
N SER A 113 -15.66 4.40 -14.86
CA SER A 113 -17.01 4.09 -14.40
C SER A 113 -17.18 4.29 -12.89
N ALA A 114 -18.25 5.00 -12.53
CA ALA A 114 -18.50 5.46 -11.18
C ALA A 114 -19.99 5.36 -10.82
N ILE A 115 -20.29 5.17 -9.53
CA ILE A 115 -21.67 5.06 -9.04
C ILE A 115 -21.85 6.00 -7.86
N TYR A 116 -22.60 7.07 -8.10
CA TYR A 116 -22.88 8.17 -7.19
C TYR A 116 -24.15 7.85 -6.41
N ARG A 117 -24.08 7.90 -5.07
CA ARG A 117 -25.13 7.33 -4.18
C ARG A 117 -25.60 8.28 -3.10
N TYR A 118 -24.74 9.18 -2.63
CA TYR A 118 -25.01 9.96 -1.44
C TYR A 118 -25.80 11.23 -1.82
N SER A 119 -26.91 11.49 -1.13
CA SER A 119 -27.64 12.76 -1.26
C SER A 119 -26.88 13.92 -0.61
N PRO A 120 -27.28 15.17 -0.89
CA PRO A 120 -27.00 16.30 -0.01
C PRO A 120 -27.36 16.06 1.46
N ILE A 121 -26.67 16.80 2.33
CA ILE A 121 -26.86 16.82 3.78
C ILE A 121 -27.02 18.23 4.35
N ASP A 122 -26.72 19.27 3.56
CA ASP A 122 -26.87 20.65 3.99
C ASP A 122 -28.37 21.03 3.90
N PRO A 123 -29.01 21.54 4.97
CA PRO A 123 -30.38 22.03 4.92
C PRO A 123 -30.64 23.03 3.79
N ASP A 124 -29.62 23.82 3.41
CA ASP A 124 -29.72 24.83 2.35
C ASP A 124 -29.59 24.23 0.93
N ASP A 125 -29.28 22.93 0.79
CA ASP A 125 -29.34 22.16 -0.48
C ASP A 125 -30.72 21.46 -0.67
N PHE A 126 -31.57 21.33 0.36
CA PHE A 126 -32.74 20.43 0.33
C PHE A 126 -33.97 20.96 -0.44
N ASP A 127 -34.06 22.27 -0.68
CA ASP A 127 -35.10 22.87 -1.53
C ASP A 127 -34.60 23.21 -2.95
N GLU A 128 -33.29 23.05 -3.22
CA GLU A 128 -32.72 23.04 -4.57
C GLU A 128 -32.62 21.61 -5.16
N TYR A 129 -32.13 20.62 -4.39
CA TYR A 129 -31.75 19.31 -4.91
C TYR A 129 -32.48 18.11 -4.27
N ASN A 130 -32.61 17.06 -5.06
CA ASN A 130 -33.34 15.81 -4.77
C ASN A 130 -34.86 15.98 -4.68
N ILE A 131 -35.41 16.85 -5.53
CA ILE A 131 -36.80 17.26 -5.55
C ILE A 131 -37.52 16.86 -6.84
N VAL A 132 -38.84 16.72 -6.75
CA VAL A 132 -39.76 16.73 -7.89
C VAL A 132 -40.81 17.82 -7.69
N ILE A 133 -41.07 18.60 -8.74
CA ILE A 133 -42.16 19.59 -8.81
C ILE A 133 -43.06 19.22 -9.98
N ILE A 134 -44.37 19.08 -9.72
CA ILE A 134 -45.37 18.71 -10.73
C ILE A 134 -46.33 19.89 -10.93
N THR A 135 -46.33 20.46 -12.14
CA THR A 135 -47.11 21.66 -12.49
C THR A 135 -48.18 21.32 -13.53
N GLN A 136 -49.42 21.74 -13.26
CA GLN A 136 -50.57 21.53 -14.14
C GLN A 136 -50.80 22.75 -15.04
N ASN A 137 -50.39 22.65 -16.30
CA ASN A 137 -50.42 23.71 -17.31
C ASN A 137 -51.62 23.54 -18.27
N GLY A 138 -52.83 23.61 -17.71
CA GLY A 138 -54.08 23.54 -18.47
C GLY A 138 -54.50 22.10 -18.78
N ASN A 139 -54.00 21.54 -19.89
CA ASN A 139 -54.11 20.12 -20.20
C ASN A 139 -52.79 19.37 -19.99
N ASP A 140 -51.66 20.08 -20.01
CA ASP A 140 -50.32 19.49 -20.00
C ASP A 140 -49.79 19.38 -18.56
N THR A 141 -49.19 18.23 -18.22
CA THR A 141 -48.53 18.01 -16.93
C THR A 141 -47.03 18.16 -17.10
N GLN A 142 -46.43 19.18 -16.50
CA GLN A 142 -44.99 19.41 -16.51
C GLN A 142 -44.37 18.84 -15.22
N TYR A 143 -43.39 17.97 -15.38
CA TYR A 143 -42.55 17.41 -14.33
C TYR A 143 -41.19 18.09 -14.39
N PHE A 144 -40.76 18.67 -13.28
CA PHE A 144 -39.42 19.21 -13.08
C PHE A 144 -38.72 18.37 -12.03
N PHE A 145 -37.62 17.73 -12.41
CA PHE A 145 -36.76 16.95 -11.53
C PHE A 145 -35.43 17.69 -11.35
N ASN A 146 -35.01 17.93 -10.11
CA ASN A 146 -33.67 18.44 -9.81
C ASN A 146 -33.01 17.55 -8.76
N PHE A 147 -31.84 16.96 -9.04
CA PHE A 147 -31.14 16.11 -8.09
C PHE A 147 -29.62 16.09 -8.23
N ARG A 148 -28.95 16.24 -7.08
CA ARG A 148 -27.53 16.02 -6.86
C ARG A 148 -27.26 14.62 -6.29
N ARG A 149 -26.20 13.96 -6.72
CA ARG A 149 -25.61 12.79 -6.05
C ARG A 149 -24.10 12.94 -5.93
N PHE A 150 -23.53 12.49 -4.82
CA PHE A 150 -22.09 12.45 -4.59
C PHE A 150 -21.53 11.02 -4.71
N LEU A 151 -20.26 10.94 -5.12
CA LEU A 151 -19.51 9.68 -5.23
C LEU A 151 -19.07 9.14 -3.85
N SER A 152 -18.88 10.02 -2.88
CA SER A 152 -18.46 9.76 -1.50
C SER A 152 -19.39 10.49 -0.52
N SER A 153 -19.39 10.09 0.76
CA SER A 153 -20.10 10.83 1.82
C SER A 153 -19.68 12.32 1.81
N PRO A 154 -20.61 13.28 1.77
CA PRO A 154 -20.33 14.71 1.71
C PRO A 154 -19.88 15.29 3.07
N GLU A 155 -18.77 14.79 3.62
CA GLU A 155 -18.24 15.28 4.91
C GLU A 155 -17.28 16.47 4.76
N GLY A 156 -17.82 17.66 5.02
CA GLY A 156 -17.05 18.90 5.19
C GLY A 156 -16.89 19.74 3.91
N THR A 157 -16.09 20.80 4.01
CA THR A 157 -15.98 21.85 2.97
C THR A 157 -15.01 21.52 1.83
N TYR A 158 -14.81 20.24 1.52
CA TYR A 158 -13.88 19.81 0.47
C TYR A 158 -14.63 19.51 -0.83
N THR A 159 -13.97 19.84 -1.95
CA THR A 159 -14.48 19.61 -3.30
C THR A 159 -14.69 18.11 -3.55
N ILE A 160 -15.95 17.69 -3.44
CA ILE A 160 -16.42 16.32 -3.64
C ILE A 160 -16.85 16.11 -5.10
N ASN A 161 -16.69 14.87 -5.60
CA ASN A 161 -17.19 14.51 -6.92
C ASN A 161 -18.72 14.40 -6.86
N TYR A 162 -19.42 15.16 -7.71
CA TYR A 162 -20.87 15.19 -7.80
C TYR A 162 -21.36 15.07 -9.25
N ILE A 163 -22.62 14.69 -9.41
CA ILE A 163 -23.41 14.84 -10.63
C ILE A 163 -24.75 15.45 -10.22
N ASP A 164 -25.12 16.50 -10.93
CA ASP A 164 -26.39 17.21 -10.82
C ASP A 164 -27.18 17.07 -12.11
N TRP A 165 -28.48 16.86 -11.97
CA TRP A 165 -29.44 16.84 -13.07
C TRP A 165 -30.52 17.88 -12.84
N GLU A 166 -30.80 18.67 -13.88
CA GLU A 166 -32.09 19.31 -14.08
C GLU A 166 -32.76 18.65 -15.30
N LEU A 167 -34.00 18.20 -15.15
CA LEU A 167 -34.76 17.55 -16.22
C LEU A 167 -36.21 18.02 -16.19
N THR A 168 -36.65 18.69 -17.26
CA THR A 168 -38.05 19.08 -17.45
C THR A 168 -38.70 18.19 -18.51
N VAL A 169 -39.78 17.50 -18.14
CA VAL A 169 -40.56 16.64 -19.04
C VAL A 169 -42.03 17.02 -18.99
N VAL A 170 -42.65 17.27 -20.14
CA VAL A 170 -44.09 17.47 -20.27
C VAL A 170 -44.74 16.15 -20.69
N ASN A 171 -45.88 15.83 -20.06
CA ASN A 171 -46.73 14.66 -20.34
C ASN A 171 -45.98 13.32 -20.32
N LEU A 172 -45.08 13.16 -19.33
CA LEU A 172 -44.30 11.95 -19.08
C LEU A 172 -45.20 10.70 -18.97
N GLY A 173 -44.96 9.71 -19.83
CA GLY A 173 -45.73 8.48 -19.95
C GLY A 173 -46.94 8.54 -20.90
N GLU A 174 -47.18 9.66 -21.58
CA GLU A 174 -48.30 9.85 -22.51
C GLU A 174 -47.87 9.91 -24.00
N GLU A 175 -48.82 9.84 -24.95
CA GLU A 175 -48.53 10.00 -26.39
C GLU A 175 -47.99 11.39 -26.76
N THR A 176 -48.09 12.35 -25.85
CA THR A 176 -47.63 13.74 -25.97
C THR A 176 -46.38 14.05 -25.11
N GLU A 177 -45.66 13.01 -24.66
CA GLU A 177 -44.39 13.17 -23.92
C GLU A 177 -43.37 14.01 -24.70
N ASN A 178 -42.77 14.98 -24.01
CA ASN A 178 -41.71 15.83 -24.56
C ASN A 178 -40.73 16.28 -23.47
N ILE A 179 -39.44 16.02 -23.67
CA ILE A 179 -38.36 16.58 -22.84
C ILE A 179 -38.12 18.03 -23.28
N GLU A 180 -38.33 19.00 -22.37
CA GLU A 180 -38.25 20.44 -22.66
C GLU A 180 -36.87 21.04 -22.34
N SER A 181 -36.26 20.63 -21.23
CA SER A 181 -34.90 21.04 -20.84
C SER A 181 -34.16 19.89 -20.19
N VAL A 182 -32.83 19.88 -20.41
CA VAL A 182 -31.89 19.07 -19.65
C VAL A 182 -30.69 19.93 -19.30
N VAL A 183 -30.27 19.88 -18.04
CA VAL A 183 -28.94 20.32 -17.58
C VAL A 183 -28.27 19.15 -16.87
N PHE A 184 -27.02 18.90 -17.22
CA PHE A 184 -26.12 17.94 -16.57
C PHE A 184 -24.89 18.71 -16.12
N ASP A 185 -24.77 19.00 -14.83
CA ASP A 185 -23.52 19.54 -14.25
C ASP A 185 -22.78 18.42 -13.52
N PHE A 186 -21.48 18.31 -13.70
CA PHE A 186 -20.73 17.28 -12.99
C PHE A 186 -19.29 17.66 -12.69
N LYS A 187 -18.81 17.10 -11.59
CA LYS A 187 -17.42 17.17 -11.18
C LYS A 187 -16.88 15.76 -10.95
N HIS A 188 -15.89 15.38 -11.74
CA HIS A 188 -15.34 14.03 -11.74
C HIS A 188 -13.83 14.05 -12.03
N GLY A 189 -13.03 13.42 -11.17
CA GLY A 189 -11.60 13.21 -11.38
C GLY A 189 -11.29 11.81 -11.91
N VAL A 190 -10.99 11.69 -13.22
CA VAL A 190 -10.58 10.43 -13.87
C VAL A 190 -9.14 10.12 -13.47
N VAL A 191 -8.88 8.91 -12.96
CA VAL A 191 -7.54 8.48 -12.49
C VAL A 191 -7.10 7.18 -13.18
N GLY A 192 -6.00 7.21 -13.92
CA GLY A 192 -5.46 6.04 -14.62
C GLY A 192 -4.43 5.24 -13.83
N ASP A 193 -4.29 3.96 -14.16
CA ASP A 193 -3.29 3.02 -13.63
C ASP A 193 -1.83 3.50 -13.75
N ASP A 194 -1.55 4.45 -14.64
CA ASP A 194 -0.24 5.08 -14.81
C ASP A 194 0.02 6.24 -13.81
N TYR A 195 -0.80 6.34 -12.77
CA TYR A 195 -0.75 7.35 -11.71
C TYR A 195 -0.94 8.80 -12.20
N LYS A 196 -1.57 8.98 -13.37
CA LYS A 196 -2.00 10.28 -13.87
C LYS A 196 -3.50 10.47 -13.65
N TYR A 197 -3.92 11.73 -13.53
CA TYR A 197 -5.33 12.11 -13.46
C TYR A 197 -5.60 13.33 -14.35
N PHE A 198 -6.87 13.56 -14.66
CA PHE A 198 -7.37 14.86 -15.12
C PHE A 198 -8.76 15.09 -14.52
N MET A 199 -9.24 16.34 -14.55
CA MET A 199 -10.56 16.69 -14.04
C MET A 199 -11.52 16.97 -15.20
N LEU A 200 -12.76 16.54 -15.03
CA LEU A 200 -13.94 17.04 -15.72
C LEU A 200 -14.74 17.86 -14.69
N ASP A 201 -15.16 19.04 -15.11
CA ASP A 201 -15.68 20.11 -14.25
C ASP A 201 -16.49 21.07 -15.15
N ASP A 202 -17.52 20.50 -15.77
CA ASP A 202 -18.13 21.00 -17.00
C ASP A 202 -19.67 20.85 -16.94
N THR A 203 -20.41 21.89 -17.36
CA THR A 203 -21.88 21.88 -17.46
C THR A 203 -22.33 21.62 -18.90
N TYR A 204 -23.29 20.72 -19.11
CA TYR A 204 -23.87 20.41 -20.42
C TYR A 204 -25.38 20.61 -20.45
N GLU A 205 -25.89 21.25 -21.51
CA GLU A 205 -27.31 21.55 -21.69
C GLU A 205 -27.85 20.86 -22.96
N SER A 206 -29.14 20.53 -22.98
CA SER A 206 -29.83 20.02 -24.18
C SER A 206 -29.76 21.03 -25.33
N GLY A 207 -29.03 20.69 -26.40
CA GLY A 207 -28.76 21.61 -27.53
C GLY A 207 -27.60 22.58 -27.30
N GLY A 208 -26.83 22.40 -26.22
CA GLY A 208 -25.64 23.17 -25.89
C GLY A 208 -24.50 23.04 -26.93
N VAL A 209 -23.59 24.02 -26.93
CA VAL A 209 -22.49 24.06 -27.92
C VAL A 209 -21.56 22.86 -27.72
N GLY A 210 -21.40 22.05 -28.77
CA GLY A 210 -20.51 20.89 -28.77
C GLY A 210 -21.06 19.64 -28.09
N VAL A 211 -22.28 19.69 -27.53
CA VAL A 211 -22.99 18.54 -26.98
C VAL A 211 -23.86 17.90 -28.08
N SER A 212 -23.96 16.57 -28.12
CA SER A 212 -24.90 15.88 -29.00
C SER A 212 -26.36 16.05 -28.55
N GLU A 213 -27.29 15.50 -29.33
CA GLU A 213 -28.61 15.15 -28.80
C GLU A 213 -28.41 14.21 -27.60
N MET A 214 -29.08 14.51 -26.48
CA MET A 214 -29.05 13.67 -25.27
C MET A 214 -30.18 12.63 -25.41
N THR A 215 -29.81 11.36 -25.53
CA THR A 215 -30.78 10.27 -25.70
C THR A 215 -31.14 9.67 -24.34
N PHE A 216 -32.44 9.49 -24.11
CA PHE A 216 -32.99 8.84 -22.92
C PHE A 216 -33.70 7.55 -23.31
N THR A 217 -33.58 6.49 -22.50
CA THR A 217 -34.39 5.28 -22.61
C THR A 217 -34.93 4.87 -21.26
N ASP A 218 -36.06 4.15 -21.25
CA ASP A 218 -36.66 3.59 -20.03
C ASP A 218 -36.95 4.65 -18.95
N LEU A 219 -37.25 5.88 -19.42
CA LEU A 219 -37.64 7.03 -18.61
C LEU A 219 -39.02 6.76 -18.00
N THR A 220 -39.07 6.55 -16.69
CA THR A 220 -40.33 6.31 -15.96
C THR A 220 -40.33 7.02 -14.62
N PHE A 221 -41.51 7.49 -14.20
CA PHE A 221 -41.72 8.09 -12.89
C PHE A 221 -42.99 7.53 -12.25
N ASP A 222 -42.90 6.98 -11.03
CA ASP A 222 -44.06 6.59 -10.23
C ASP A 222 -44.11 7.37 -8.90
N PRO A 223 -45.04 8.35 -8.76
CA PRO A 223 -45.23 9.05 -7.49
C PRO A 223 -45.74 8.13 -6.38
N ASN A 224 -46.43 7.02 -6.71
CA ASN A 224 -46.99 6.07 -5.75
C ASN A 224 -45.90 5.13 -5.17
N ALA A 225 -44.79 4.94 -5.89
CA ALA A 225 -43.62 4.19 -5.44
C ALA A 225 -42.64 5.04 -4.59
N GLY A 226 -43.11 6.18 -4.04
CA GLY A 226 -42.27 7.13 -3.31
C GLY A 226 -41.45 7.99 -4.26
N ASN A 227 -42.10 8.60 -5.25
CA ASN A 227 -41.47 9.46 -6.28
C ASN A 227 -40.25 8.79 -6.93
N HIS A 228 -40.42 7.54 -7.37
CA HIS A 228 -39.35 6.76 -7.99
C HIS A 228 -39.15 7.23 -9.43
N LEU A 229 -37.94 7.66 -9.79
CA LEU A 229 -37.54 8.09 -11.13
C LEU A 229 -36.44 7.15 -11.64
N THR A 230 -36.64 6.59 -12.84
CA THR A 230 -35.63 5.81 -13.56
C THR A 230 -35.40 6.35 -14.95
N PHE A 231 -34.16 6.28 -15.45
CA PHE A 231 -33.85 6.36 -16.89
C PHE A 231 -32.43 5.86 -17.19
N SER A 232 -32.16 5.47 -18.43
CA SER A 232 -30.80 5.43 -18.99
C SER A 232 -30.55 6.68 -19.83
N TYR A 233 -29.33 7.21 -19.81
CA TYR A 233 -28.94 8.38 -20.58
C TYR A 233 -27.65 8.14 -21.37
N ALA A 234 -27.50 8.81 -22.53
CA ALA A 234 -26.25 8.86 -23.28
C ALA A 234 -26.16 10.12 -24.16
N PHE A 235 -24.94 10.66 -24.27
CA PHE A 235 -24.57 11.75 -25.18
C PHE A 235 -23.06 11.75 -25.46
N SER A 236 -22.61 12.62 -26.36
CA SER A 236 -21.20 12.92 -26.57
C SER A 236 -20.92 14.42 -26.58
N VAL A 237 -19.68 14.78 -26.24
CA VAL A 237 -19.19 16.16 -26.11
C VAL A 237 -17.91 16.31 -26.92
N ALA A 238 -17.89 17.33 -27.78
CA ALA A 238 -16.77 17.62 -28.66
C ALA A 238 -15.50 18.04 -27.90
N ALA A 239 -14.34 17.80 -28.51
CA ALA A 239 -13.01 18.12 -27.99
C ALA A 239 -12.77 19.56 -27.51
N ALA A 240 -13.55 20.53 -28.00
CA ALA A 240 -13.43 21.94 -27.61
C ALA A 240 -14.28 22.31 -26.37
N ASN A 241 -15.04 21.36 -25.82
CA ASN A 241 -16.14 21.61 -24.89
C ASN A 241 -16.09 20.75 -23.61
N ASN A 242 -14.96 20.11 -23.30
CA ASN A 242 -14.78 19.35 -22.06
C ASN A 242 -13.30 19.34 -21.59
N GLY A 243 -13.07 19.09 -20.30
CA GLY A 243 -11.72 19.09 -19.69
C GLY A 243 -10.68 18.10 -20.27
N SER A 244 -11.06 17.11 -21.09
CA SER A 244 -10.09 16.17 -21.71
C SER A 244 -9.38 16.72 -22.96
N GLY A 245 -9.92 17.77 -23.59
CA GLY A 245 -9.42 18.30 -24.86
C GLY A 245 -9.61 17.39 -26.08
N ASN A 246 -10.37 16.30 -25.94
CA ASN A 246 -10.71 15.32 -26.98
C ASN A 246 -12.20 15.01 -26.94
N ASP A 247 -12.73 14.33 -27.97
CA ASP A 247 -14.13 13.91 -27.97
C ASP A 247 -14.39 12.90 -26.83
N LEU A 248 -15.47 13.15 -26.09
CA LEU A 248 -15.87 12.46 -24.87
C LEU A 248 -17.27 11.87 -25.06
N ASN A 249 -17.46 10.59 -24.71
CA ASN A 249 -18.80 10.00 -24.57
C ASN A 249 -19.15 9.93 -23.08
N VAL A 250 -20.40 10.23 -22.76
CA VAL A 250 -20.96 10.21 -21.41
C VAL A 250 -22.27 9.42 -21.44
N SER A 251 -22.42 8.44 -20.56
CA SER A 251 -23.66 7.70 -20.39
C SER A 251 -23.83 7.17 -18.96
N GLY A 252 -24.98 6.58 -18.67
CA GLY A 252 -25.24 5.93 -17.39
C GLY A 252 -26.71 5.64 -17.17
N THR A 253 -27.07 5.30 -15.94
CA THR A 253 -28.46 5.12 -15.50
C THR A 253 -28.75 5.91 -14.23
N VAL A 254 -30.00 6.31 -14.05
CA VAL A 254 -30.56 6.92 -12.83
C VAL A 254 -31.62 5.98 -12.27
N ASP A 255 -31.59 5.77 -10.95
CA ASP A 255 -32.54 4.94 -10.19
C ASP A 255 -32.67 5.57 -8.79
N ILE A 256 -33.60 6.52 -8.62
CA ILE A 256 -33.68 7.41 -7.45
C ILE A 256 -35.09 7.62 -6.90
N ASN A 257 -35.18 7.96 -5.62
CA ASN A 257 -36.41 8.45 -4.97
C ASN A 257 -36.28 9.95 -4.64
N LEU A 258 -37.23 10.74 -5.14
CA LEU A 258 -37.25 12.21 -5.00
C LEU A 258 -38.17 12.70 -3.89
N LEU A 259 -37.90 13.90 -3.39
CA LEU A 259 -38.68 14.56 -2.34
C LEU A 259 -39.72 15.51 -2.94
N GLU A 260 -40.85 15.66 -2.26
CA GLU A 260 -41.88 16.65 -2.56
C GLU A 260 -41.93 17.68 -1.42
N LEU A 261 -41.92 18.97 -1.76
CA LEU A 261 -41.92 20.05 -0.76
C LEU A 261 -43.33 20.25 -0.18
N ILE A 262 -43.53 19.83 1.06
CA ILE A 262 -44.78 20.00 1.80
C ILE A 262 -45.00 21.50 2.10
N GLN A 263 -45.94 22.12 1.37
CA GLN A 263 -46.39 23.49 1.62
C GLN A 263 -47.27 23.59 2.89
N PRO A 264 -47.18 24.70 3.66
CA PRO A 264 -47.91 24.90 4.93
C PRO A 264 -49.35 25.43 4.78
#